data_AF-A0A1Y2CLK9-F1
#
_entry.id   AF-A0A1Y2CLK9-F1
#
_cell.length_a   1.000
_cell.length_b   1.000
_cell.length_c   1.000
_cell.angle_alpha   90.00
_cell.angle_beta   90.00
_cell.angle_gamma   90.00
#
_symmetry.space_group_name_H-M   'P 1'
#
loop_
_entity.id
_entity.type
_entity.pdbx_description
1 polymer ?
#
loop_
_entity_poly.entity_id
_entity_poly.type
_entity_poly.pdbx_seq_one_letter_code
_entity_poly.pdbx_strand_id
1 'polypeptide(L)'
;MSIASDSSALLKFQNTFYDIPKSSVQYIADLPTVISYIIAPVAFYGALQKGRSVPTADLSNNSLRLLTSSQAVEDIANFIRSFSNDSSIQHDSDSKWILIGASYAGALSVWLEKNTQHCFAAHASIAPVVLEPNFWRYSYAVEQAMNFSVVKRCMRGWTRAVRLLDQTISSLQG
;
A
#
# COMPACT_ATOMS: atom_id res chain seq x y z
N MET A 1 18.76 2.44 20.03
CA MET A 1 18.63 1.01 19.70
C MET A 1 18.38 0.93 18.21
N SER A 2 19.45 0.77 17.43
CA SER A 2 19.39 0.65 15.97
C SER A 2 18.82 -0.73 15.66
N ILE A 3 17.57 -0.78 15.17
CA ILE A 3 17.09 -1.99 14.50
C ILE A 3 17.72 -1.92 13.11
N ALA A 4 18.91 -2.50 12.98
CA ALA A 4 19.38 -2.98 11.70
C ALA A 4 18.34 -4.01 11.24
N SER A 5 17.39 -3.57 10.42
CA SER A 5 16.41 -4.47 9.81
C SER A 5 17.18 -5.31 8.80
N ASP A 6 17.38 -6.57 9.16
CA ASP A 6 17.97 -7.58 8.31
C ASP A 6 17.22 -7.62 6.97
N SER A 7 17.82 -7.00 5.95
CA SER A 7 17.26 -6.81 4.62
C SER A 7 16.99 -8.14 3.93
N SER A 8 17.62 -9.23 4.39
CA SER A 8 17.41 -10.58 3.87
C SER A 8 16.03 -11.15 4.21
N ALA A 9 15.45 -10.77 5.36
CA ALA A 9 14.12 -11.23 5.78
C ALA A 9 13.00 -10.54 4.98
N LEU A 10 13.15 -9.23 4.72
CA LEU A 10 12.23 -8.45 3.89
C LEU A 10 12.29 -8.90 2.42
N LEU A 11 13.48 -9.18 1.89
CA LEU A 11 13.68 -9.76 0.55
C LEU A 11 13.02 -11.13 0.41
N LYS A 12 13.08 -11.98 1.43
CA LYS A 12 12.38 -13.29 1.43
C LYS A 12 10.88 -13.10 1.43
N PHE A 13 10.34 -12.15 2.20
CA PHE A 13 8.90 -11.90 2.23
C PHE A 13 8.39 -11.29 0.91
N GLN A 14 9.12 -10.37 0.28
CA GLN A 14 8.71 -9.77 -0.99
C GLN A 14 8.74 -10.77 -2.16
N ASN A 15 9.82 -11.58 -2.28
CA ASN A 15 9.97 -12.56 -3.36
C ASN A 15 9.03 -13.78 -3.23
N THR A 16 8.41 -14.01 -2.07
CA THR A 16 7.52 -15.17 -1.88
C THR A 16 6.09 -14.91 -2.37
N PHE A 17 5.70 -13.65 -2.55
CA PHE A 17 4.29 -13.28 -2.80
C PHE A 17 4.05 -12.64 -4.16
N TYR A 18 5.02 -11.89 -4.67
CA TYR A 18 4.95 -11.29 -5.99
C TYR A 18 6.29 -11.57 -6.66
N ASP A 19 6.28 -12.19 -7.86
CA ASP A 19 7.46 -12.33 -8.71
C ASP A 19 7.88 -10.95 -9.24
N ILE A 20 8.26 -10.05 -8.33
CA ILE A 20 8.74 -8.71 -8.65
C ILE A 20 10.20 -8.85 -9.06
N PRO A 21 10.57 -8.50 -10.31
CA PRO A 21 11.95 -8.52 -10.74
C PRO A 21 12.81 -7.71 -9.75
N LYS A 22 13.99 -8.22 -9.39
CA LYS A 22 14.94 -7.49 -8.51
C LYS A 22 15.27 -6.09 -9.01
N SER A 23 15.13 -5.82 -10.31
CA SER A 23 15.31 -4.51 -10.93
C SER A 23 14.20 -3.50 -10.61
N SER A 24 13.05 -3.94 -10.08
CA SER A 24 11.90 -3.09 -9.80
C SER A 24 11.88 -2.49 -8.39
N VAL A 25 12.88 -2.81 -7.54
CA VAL A 25 13.02 -2.27 -6.19
C VAL A 25 14.41 -1.63 -6.06
N GLN A 26 14.48 -0.31 -6.24
CA GLN A 26 15.71 0.44 -6.03
C GLN A 26 15.88 0.72 -4.52
N TYR A 27 17.00 0.27 -3.96
CA TYR A 27 17.38 0.57 -2.59
C TYR A 27 17.78 2.04 -2.48
N ILE A 28 17.02 2.82 -1.70
CA ILE A 28 17.30 4.23 -1.37
C ILE A 28 18.47 4.28 -0.37
N ALA A 29 19.68 3.92 -0.82
CA ALA A 29 20.88 3.95 0.04
C ALA A 29 21.95 4.95 -0.45
N ASP A 30 21.91 5.38 -1.73
CA ASP A 30 23.02 6.11 -2.36
C ASP A 30 22.66 7.52 -2.89
N LEU A 31 21.67 8.21 -2.31
CA LEU A 31 21.33 9.59 -2.73
C LEU A 31 22.11 10.64 -1.91
N PRO A 32 22.85 11.56 -2.55
CA PRO A 32 23.50 12.66 -1.85
C PRO A 32 22.45 13.58 -1.21
N THR A 33 22.73 13.94 0.03
CA THR A 33 21.96 14.74 0.99
C THR A 33 21.38 16.05 0.42
N VAL A 34 20.07 16.06 0.13
CA VAL A 34 18.99 16.83 0.79
C VAL A 34 17.68 16.15 0.41
N ILE A 35 17.10 15.33 1.31
CA ILE A 35 15.77 14.74 1.09
C ILE A 35 14.77 15.57 1.89
N SER A 36 14.03 16.44 1.21
CA SER A 36 12.86 17.11 1.78
C SER A 36 11.71 16.10 1.84
N TYR A 37 11.39 15.62 3.03
CA TYR A 37 10.24 14.73 3.24
C TYR A 37 8.98 15.56 3.39
N ILE A 38 8.10 15.52 2.39
CA ILE A 38 6.77 16.11 2.46
C ILE A 38 5.76 14.97 2.58
N ILE A 39 5.04 14.95 3.70
CA ILE A 39 3.95 13.99 3.93
C ILE A 39 2.71 14.56 3.25
N ALA A 40 2.39 14.07 2.06
CA ALA A 40 1.13 14.39 1.39
C ALA A 40 0.00 13.48 1.94
N PRO A 41 -1.06 14.05 2.55
CA PRO A 41 -2.21 13.25 2.97
C PRO A 41 -2.97 12.79 1.72
N VAL A 42 -2.91 11.49 1.42
CA VAL A 42 -3.79 10.87 0.43
C VAL A 42 -5.22 10.95 0.94
N ALA A 43 -6.17 11.34 0.09
CA ALA A 43 -7.56 11.49 0.46
C ALA A 43 -8.13 10.17 1.02
N PHE A 44 -8.34 10.14 2.34
CA PHE A 44 -9.14 9.11 2.99
C PHE A 44 -10.58 9.62 3.07
N TYR A 45 -11.48 8.99 2.33
CA TYR A 45 -12.93 9.18 2.50
C TYR A 45 -13.35 8.56 3.84
N GLY A 46 -13.02 9.26 4.92
CA GLY A 46 -13.39 8.93 6.30
C GLY A 46 -14.46 9.88 6.84
N ALA A 47 -14.81 9.71 8.11
CA ALA A 47 -15.86 10.48 8.79
C ALA A 47 -15.80 11.99 8.49
N LEU A 48 -16.97 12.58 8.22
CA LEU A 48 -17.22 14.00 7.93
C LEU A 48 -16.80 14.87 9.13
N GLN A 49 -15.51 15.08 9.31
CA GLN A 49 -14.95 15.97 10.32
C GLN A 49 -14.14 17.07 9.65
N LYS A 50 -14.27 18.28 10.17
CA LYS A 50 -13.56 19.46 9.67
C LYS A 50 -12.05 19.24 9.73
N GLY A 51 -11.34 19.51 8.63
CA GLY A 51 -9.89 19.28 8.51
C GLY A 51 -9.48 17.93 7.90
N ARG A 52 -10.42 17.12 7.42
CA ARG A 52 -10.13 15.91 6.62
C ARG A 52 -10.33 16.16 5.13
N SER A 53 -9.61 15.42 4.30
CA SER A 53 -9.71 15.43 2.83
C SER A 53 -11.00 14.74 2.36
N VAL A 54 -12.14 15.41 2.55
CA VAL A 54 -13.46 14.96 2.09
C VAL A 54 -13.95 15.95 1.01
N PRO A 55 -14.06 15.53 -0.26
CA PRO A 55 -14.41 16.43 -1.37
C PRO A 55 -15.92 16.71 -1.47
N THR A 56 -16.75 16.01 -0.71
CA THR A 56 -18.21 16.06 -0.77
C THR A 56 -18.84 16.36 0.59
N ALA A 57 -20.06 16.89 0.57
CA ALA A 57 -20.80 17.20 1.80
C ALA A 57 -21.29 15.94 2.54
N ASP A 58 -21.38 14.80 1.85
CA ASP A 58 -21.88 13.54 2.39
C ASP A 58 -21.14 12.31 1.83
N LEU A 59 -21.52 11.12 2.32
CA LEU A 59 -21.04 9.81 1.88
C LEU A 59 -22.12 9.04 1.08
N SER A 60 -23.00 9.76 0.36
CA SER A 60 -23.98 9.12 -0.52
C SER A 60 -23.30 8.38 -1.67
N ASN A 61 -23.98 7.41 -2.30
CA ASN A 61 -23.44 6.69 -3.46
C ASN A 61 -22.99 7.64 -4.58
N ASN A 62 -23.74 8.74 -4.78
CA ASN A 62 -23.39 9.76 -5.76
C ASN A 62 -22.09 10.49 -5.39
N SER A 63 -21.85 10.75 -4.10
CA SER A 63 -20.60 11.36 -3.61
C SER A 63 -19.41 10.41 -3.68
N LEU A 64 -19.63 9.11 -3.42
CA LEU A 64 -18.61 8.07 -3.47
C LEU A 64 -18.11 7.77 -4.89
N ARG A 65 -18.72 8.31 -5.94
CA ARG A 65 -18.21 8.19 -7.32
C ARG A 65 -16.77 8.71 -7.48
N LEU A 66 -16.35 9.63 -6.60
CA LEU A 66 -15.00 10.21 -6.60
C LEU A 66 -13.98 9.34 -5.84
N LEU A 67 -14.44 8.36 -5.05
CA LEU A 67 -13.58 7.45 -4.28
C LEU A 67 -13.02 6.37 -5.22
N THR A 68 -11.99 6.73 -5.99
CA THR A 68 -11.28 5.81 -6.88
C THR A 68 -9.77 5.94 -6.71
N SER A 69 -9.03 4.85 -6.95
CA SER A 69 -7.56 4.89 -6.91
C SER A 69 -6.97 5.82 -7.98
N SER A 70 -7.58 5.89 -9.16
CA SER A 70 -7.16 6.80 -10.23
C SER A 70 -7.28 8.26 -9.81
N GLN A 71 -8.40 8.63 -9.16
CA GLN A 71 -8.56 9.98 -8.61
C GLN A 71 -7.51 10.26 -7.54
N ALA A 72 -7.25 9.31 -6.63
CA ALA A 72 -6.24 9.49 -5.59
C ALA A 72 -4.82 9.68 -6.16
N VAL A 73 -4.46 8.96 -7.23
CA VAL A 73 -3.18 9.17 -7.94
C VAL A 73 -3.12 10.57 -8.56
N GLU A 74 -4.20 11.01 -9.21
CA GLU A 74 -4.26 12.34 -9.81
C GLU A 74 -4.23 13.47 -8.75
N ASP A 75 -4.82 13.25 -7.58
CA ASP A 75 -4.76 14.20 -6.47
C ASP A 75 -3.31 14.38 -5.97
N ILE A 76 -2.53 13.30 -5.89
CA ILE A 76 -1.11 13.36 -5.52
C ILE A 76 -0.30 14.07 -6.64
N ALA A 77 -0.58 13.77 -7.90
CA ALA A 77 0.04 14.46 -9.04
C ALA A 77 -0.25 15.97 -9.04
N ASN A 78 -1.51 16.36 -8.79
CA ASN A 78 -1.92 17.75 -8.63
C ASN A 78 -1.19 18.40 -7.45
N PHE A 79 -1.08 17.72 -6.30
CA PHE A 79 -0.33 18.24 -5.15
C PHE A 79 1.13 18.53 -5.51
N ILE A 80 1.82 17.59 -6.17
CA ILE A 80 3.20 17.76 -6.63
C ILE A 80 3.32 18.99 -7.54
N ARG A 81 2.44 19.11 -8.55
CA ARG A 81 2.44 20.25 -9.48
C ARG A 81 2.15 21.58 -8.79
N SER A 82 1.15 21.62 -7.91
CA SER A 82 0.79 22.83 -7.16
C SER A 82 1.90 23.26 -6.22
N PHE A 83 2.54 22.32 -5.52
CA PHE A 83 3.66 22.61 -4.62
C PHE A 83 4.87 23.14 -5.38
N SER A 84 5.23 22.51 -6.50
CA SER A 84 6.34 22.96 -7.35
C SER A 84 6.10 24.32 -8.00
N ASN A 85 4.85 24.74 -8.19
CA ASN A 85 4.52 26.04 -8.76
C ASN A 85 4.27 27.12 -7.70
N ASP A 86 4.23 26.78 -6.41
CA ASP A 86 3.97 27.72 -5.33
C ASP A 86 5.23 28.51 -5.00
N SER A 87 5.28 29.77 -5.46
CA SER A 87 6.40 30.68 -5.25
C SER A 87 6.59 31.11 -3.79
N SER A 88 5.63 30.83 -2.90
CA SER A 88 5.79 31.06 -1.46
C SER A 88 6.64 29.97 -0.79
N ILE A 89 6.86 28.84 -1.48
CA ILE A 89 7.59 27.69 -0.96
C ILE A 89 8.98 27.65 -1.59
N GLN A 90 10.01 27.86 -0.76
CA GLN A 90 11.39 27.73 -1.21
C GLN A 90 11.75 26.26 -1.43
N HIS A 91 12.02 25.92 -2.69
CA HIS A 91 12.55 24.62 -3.09
C HIS A 91 13.53 24.80 -4.24
N ASP A 92 14.50 23.89 -4.36
CA ASP A 92 15.40 23.85 -5.50
C ASP A 92 14.62 23.37 -6.74
N SER A 93 14.81 24.01 -7.89
CA SER A 93 14.23 23.57 -9.17
C SER A 93 14.65 22.15 -9.55
N ASP A 94 15.80 21.69 -9.05
CA ASP A 94 16.32 20.34 -9.27
C ASP A 94 15.83 19.31 -8.22
N SER A 95 14.95 19.74 -7.31
CA SER A 95 14.39 18.86 -6.27
C SER A 95 13.60 17.71 -6.90
N LYS A 96 13.90 16.49 -6.46
CA LYS A 96 13.23 15.28 -6.93
C LYS A 96 12.23 14.77 -5.90
N TRP A 97 11.06 14.35 -6.38
CA TRP A 97 10.03 13.73 -5.55
C TRP A 97 10.28 12.23 -5.37
N ILE A 98 10.26 11.77 -4.12
CA ILE A 98 10.25 10.35 -3.77
C ILE A 98 8.97 10.05 -3.01
N LEU A 99 8.15 9.12 -3.50
CA LEU A 99 6.93 8.70 -2.81
C LEU A 99 7.23 7.51 -1.91
N ILE A 100 6.71 7.53 -0.69
CA ILE A 100 6.88 6.45 0.28
C ILE A 100 5.50 6.05 0.79
N GLY A 101 5.14 4.79 0.64
CA GLY A 101 3.85 4.26 1.09
C GLY A 101 3.92 2.79 1.49
N ALA A 102 2.96 2.37 2.31
CA ALA A 102 2.77 0.99 2.70
C ALA A 102 1.37 0.49 2.33
N SER A 103 1.21 -0.81 2.08
CA SER A 103 -0.07 -1.42 1.69
C SER A 103 -0.69 -0.67 0.50
N TYR A 104 -1.97 -0.27 0.58
CA TYR A 104 -2.65 0.50 -0.45
C TYR A 104 -1.93 1.81 -0.82
N ALA A 105 -1.38 2.55 0.16
CA ALA A 105 -0.62 3.77 -0.13
C ALA A 105 0.69 3.49 -0.89
N GLY A 106 1.30 2.33 -0.65
CA GLY A 106 2.45 1.87 -1.45
C GLY A 106 2.05 1.53 -2.88
N ALA A 107 0.87 0.94 -3.08
CA ALA A 107 0.34 0.67 -4.41
C ALA A 107 0.10 1.97 -5.18
N LEU A 108 -0.54 2.96 -4.56
CA LEU A 108 -0.71 4.30 -5.14
C LEU A 108 0.62 4.97 -5.48
N SER A 109 1.64 4.84 -4.63
CA SER A 109 2.97 5.42 -4.87
C SER A 109 3.61 4.86 -6.14
N VAL A 110 3.53 3.55 -6.34
CA VAL A 110 4.06 2.88 -7.54
C VAL A 110 3.22 3.19 -8.77
N TRP A 111 1.89 3.24 -8.64
CA TRP A 111 1.02 3.59 -9.77
C TRP A 111 1.24 5.02 -10.24
N LEU A 112 1.49 5.96 -9.34
CA LEU A 112 1.83 7.34 -9.71
C LEU A 112 3.18 7.41 -10.45
N GLU A 113 4.21 6.74 -9.90
CA GLU A 113 5.56 6.70 -10.48
C GLU A 113 5.53 6.15 -11.90
N LYS A 114 4.79 5.07 -12.12
CA LYS A 114 4.66 4.46 -13.46
C LYS A 114 3.83 5.28 -14.45
N ASN A 115 2.84 6.03 -13.99
CA ASN A 115 1.83 6.62 -14.89
C ASN A 115 2.02 8.10 -15.18
N THR A 116 2.72 8.86 -14.34
CA THR A 116 2.60 10.34 -14.39
C THR A 116 3.91 11.11 -14.59
N GLN A 117 5.09 10.47 -14.60
CA GLN A 117 6.41 11.13 -14.67
C GLN A 117 6.62 12.26 -13.64
N HIS A 118 5.75 12.40 -12.63
CA HIS A 118 5.78 13.47 -11.65
C HIS A 118 6.66 13.16 -10.44
N CYS A 119 7.21 11.96 -10.36
CA CYS A 119 8.18 11.61 -9.32
C CYS A 119 9.36 10.83 -9.88
N PHE A 120 10.45 10.86 -9.13
CA PHE A 120 11.70 10.19 -9.49
C PHE A 120 11.72 8.72 -9.05
N ALA A 121 11.14 8.42 -7.88
CA ALA A 121 11.11 7.07 -7.34
C ALA A 121 9.94 6.86 -6.37
N ALA A 122 9.57 5.60 -6.17
CA ALA A 122 8.58 5.18 -5.18
C ALA A 122 9.09 4.01 -4.32
N HIS A 123 8.80 4.07 -3.01
CA HIS A 123 8.99 2.98 -2.06
C HIS A 123 7.64 2.43 -1.64
N ALA A 124 7.41 1.14 -1.92
CA ALA A 124 6.14 0.46 -1.66
C ALA A 124 6.33 -0.72 -0.71
N SER A 125 6.11 -0.47 0.58
CA SER A 125 6.24 -1.48 1.62
C SER A 125 4.98 -2.35 1.72
N ILE A 126 5.10 -3.66 1.53
CA ILE A 126 3.99 -4.62 1.69
C ILE A 126 2.76 -4.25 0.83
N ALA A 127 3.01 -3.66 -0.34
CA ALA A 127 1.97 -3.12 -1.19
C ALA A 127 1.47 -4.18 -2.19
N PRO A 128 0.15 -4.42 -2.28
CA PRO A 128 -0.42 -5.23 -3.34
C PRO A 128 -0.48 -4.41 -4.64
N VAL A 129 0.64 -4.30 -5.34
CA VAL A 129 0.77 -3.50 -6.57
C VAL A 129 0.08 -4.12 -7.78
N VAL A 130 -0.11 -5.46 -7.75
CA VAL A 130 -0.84 -6.22 -8.77
C VAL A 130 -2.24 -6.50 -8.25
N LEU A 131 -3.24 -6.10 -9.02
CA LEU A 131 -4.64 -6.41 -8.72
C LEU A 131 -4.95 -7.82 -9.22
N GLU A 132 -5.08 -8.77 -8.30
CA GLU A 132 -5.50 -10.14 -8.58
C GLU A 132 -6.89 -10.38 -7.98
N PRO A 133 -7.97 -10.44 -8.80
CA PRO A 133 -9.34 -10.57 -8.29
C PRO A 133 -9.56 -11.82 -7.44
N ASN A 134 -8.79 -12.88 -7.74
CA ASN A 134 -8.81 -14.13 -6.98
C ASN A 134 -7.40 -14.44 -6.46
N PHE A 135 -6.99 -13.70 -5.43
CA PHE A 135 -5.67 -13.86 -4.83
C PHE A 135 -5.60 -15.01 -3.81
N TRP A 136 -5.85 -16.24 -4.27
CA TRP A 136 -5.84 -17.45 -3.43
C TRP A 136 -4.50 -17.67 -2.70
N ARG A 137 -3.39 -17.20 -3.30
CA ARG A 137 -2.03 -17.34 -2.74
C ARG A 137 -1.89 -16.66 -1.37
N TYR A 138 -2.69 -15.62 -1.10
CA TYR A 138 -2.74 -14.99 0.22
C TYR A 138 -3.07 -15.99 1.32
N SER A 139 -4.10 -16.82 1.11
CA SER A 139 -4.54 -17.84 2.07
C SER A 139 -3.44 -18.86 2.37
N TYR A 140 -2.71 -19.31 1.34
CA TYR A 140 -1.59 -20.24 1.51
C TYR A 140 -0.46 -19.63 2.33
N ALA A 141 -0.15 -18.36 2.09
CA ALA A 141 0.90 -17.69 2.83
C ALA A 141 0.52 -17.41 4.29
N VAL A 142 -0.75 -17.11 4.57
CA VAL A 142 -1.28 -17.03 5.93
C VAL A 142 -1.11 -18.38 6.63
N GLU A 143 -1.47 -19.47 5.98
CA GLU A 143 -1.26 -20.83 6.51
C GLU A 143 0.22 -21.09 6.82
N GLN A 144 1.13 -20.79 5.88
CA GLN A 144 2.56 -20.96 6.10
C GLN A 144 3.09 -20.13 7.28
N ALA A 145 2.71 -18.85 7.37
CA ALA A 145 3.13 -17.97 8.46
C ALA A 145 2.64 -18.49 9.83
N MET A 146 1.42 -19.01 9.88
CA MET A 146 0.84 -19.56 11.10
C MET A 146 1.39 -20.95 11.46
N ASN A 147 1.85 -21.73 10.47
CA ASN A 147 2.56 -23.00 10.69
C ASN A 147 4.02 -22.81 11.10
N PHE A 148 4.66 -21.73 10.66
CA PHE A 148 6.04 -21.37 10.98
C PHE A 148 6.20 -20.88 12.43
N SER A 149 5.15 -20.30 13.01
CA SER A 149 5.15 -19.76 14.37
C SER A 149 4.77 -20.81 15.44
N VAL A 150 5.03 -20.51 16.72
CA VAL A 150 4.76 -21.39 17.90
C VAL A 150 3.25 -21.71 18.07
N VAL A 151 2.39 -21.14 17.23
CA VAL A 151 0.93 -21.19 17.32
C VAL A 151 0.30 -22.40 16.59
N LYS A 152 1.07 -23.46 16.28
CA LYS A 152 0.56 -24.68 15.62
C LYS A 152 -0.70 -25.28 16.28
N ARG A 153 -0.85 -25.15 17.60
CA ARG A 153 -2.06 -25.59 18.33
C ARG A 153 -3.28 -24.73 17.98
N CYS A 154 -3.11 -23.42 17.83
CA CYS A 154 -4.15 -22.51 17.34
C CYS A 154 -4.56 -22.89 15.92
N MET A 155 -3.61 -23.15 15.04
CA MET A 155 -3.92 -23.55 13.65
C MET A 155 -4.70 -24.85 13.53
N ARG A 156 -4.35 -25.87 14.33
CA ARG A 156 -5.14 -27.09 14.38
C ARG A 156 -6.57 -26.84 14.86
N GLY A 157 -6.76 -25.93 15.82
CA GLY A 157 -8.09 -25.51 16.29
C GLY A 157 -8.88 -24.79 15.19
N TRP A 158 -8.25 -23.84 14.51
CA TRP A 158 -8.82 -23.12 13.36
C TRP A 158 -9.28 -24.09 12.26
N THR A 159 -8.40 -24.98 11.81
CA THR A 159 -8.72 -25.99 10.78
C THR A 159 -9.89 -26.87 11.21
N ARG A 160 -9.98 -27.25 12.48
CA ARG A 160 -11.10 -28.05 13.00
C ARG A 160 -12.41 -27.24 12.98
N ALA A 161 -12.37 -25.98 13.39
CA ALA A 161 -13.55 -25.12 13.41
C ALA A 161 -14.11 -24.88 11.99
N VAL A 162 -13.24 -24.59 11.02
CA VAL A 162 -13.64 -24.40 9.62
C VAL A 162 -14.26 -25.68 9.04
N ARG A 163 -13.66 -26.86 9.28
CA ARG A 163 -14.25 -28.14 8.83
C ARG A 163 -15.64 -28.41 9.40
N LEU A 164 -15.86 -28.11 10.68
CA LEU A 164 -17.16 -28.27 11.31
C LEU A 164 -18.20 -27.31 10.71
N LEU A 165 -17.79 -26.08 10.41
CA LEU A 165 -18.64 -25.11 9.72
C LEU A 165 -19.05 -25.63 8.33
N ASP A 166 -18.08 -26.10 7.52
CA ASP A 166 -18.35 -26.61 6.17
C ASP A 166 -19.30 -27.81 6.17
N GLN A 167 -19.10 -28.75 7.11
CA GLN A 167 -19.99 -29.90 7.30
C GLN A 167 -21.40 -29.47 7.69
N THR A 168 -21.51 -28.51 8.60
CA THR A 168 -22.81 -27.99 9.07
C THR A 168 -23.56 -27.29 7.93
N ILE A 169 -22.88 -26.40 7.20
CA ILE A 169 -23.48 -25.70 6.05
C ILE A 169 -23.96 -26.71 5.00
N SER A 170 -23.13 -27.70 4.68
CA SER A 170 -23.50 -28.74 3.70
C SER A 170 -24.72 -29.55 4.14
N SER A 171 -24.86 -29.80 5.45
CA SER A 171 -26.02 -30.53 6.00
C SER A 171 -27.32 -29.71 6.00
N LEU A 172 -27.22 -28.37 5.97
CA LEU A 172 -28.37 -27.46 5.95
C LEU A 172 -28.85 -27.12 4.52
N GLN A 173 -28.04 -27.42 3.51
CA GLN A 173 -28.38 -27.24 2.10
C GLN A 173 -29.01 -28.50 1.47
N GLY A 174 -29.25 -29.54 2.28
CA GLY A 174 -29.99 -30.76 1.91
C GLY A 174 -31.49 -30.60 2.02
#